data_AF-A0A935C4Q0-F1
#
_entry.id   AF-A0A935C4Q0-F1
#
_cell.length_a   1.000
_cell.length_b   1.000
_cell.length_c   1.000
_cell.angle_alpha   90.00
_cell.angle_beta   90.00
_cell.angle_gamma   90.00
#
_symmetry.space_group_name_H-M   'P 1'
#
loop_
_entity.id
_entity.type
_entity.pdbx_description
1 polymer ?
#
loop_
_entity_poly.entity_id
_entity_poly.type
_entity_poly.pdbx_seq_one_letter_code
_entity_poly.pdbx_strand_id
1 'polypeptide(L)'
;IAGKVHGDDPYALYHWWLRQIGEIKGGHRYFFLMCLAIYAYKCGVSKQQLRQDMKEAFDDLQMVKHENALTEEDIRSALEAYDKEYYNFTISDIEALTDVRIERNKRNGRSQKEHLKRARAVQEVDYPGGTWRRKGAEEKKAQVYAWRQEHPEGRKADCHRDTGLDPKTIRKWWDTVPEGHITVKIRPSQALSDLLVEEFKKGL
;
A
#
# COMPACT_ATOMS: atom_id res chain seq x y z
N ILE A 1 -6.59 7.30 4.03
CA ILE A 1 -7.36 6.39 3.14
C ILE A 1 -8.69 6.08 3.84
N ALA A 2 -9.62 7.03 3.85
CA ALA A 2 -10.89 6.89 4.59
C ALA A 2 -12.14 7.22 3.76
N GLY A 3 -11.98 7.64 2.49
CA GLY A 3 -13.09 8.16 1.68
C GLY A 3 -13.30 7.46 0.33
N LYS A 4 -12.93 6.17 0.18
CA LYS A 4 -13.04 5.50 -1.14
C LYS A 4 -13.77 4.15 -1.15
N VAL A 5 -14.34 3.70 -0.03
CA VAL A 5 -15.06 2.41 0.01
C VAL A 5 -16.58 2.52 0.21
N HIS A 6 -17.11 3.69 0.58
CA HIS A 6 -18.53 3.84 0.96
C HIS A 6 -19.35 4.83 0.13
N GLY A 7 -18.76 5.55 -0.84
CA GLY A 7 -19.45 6.67 -1.49
C GLY A 7 -19.77 7.77 -0.47
N ASP A 8 -20.91 8.44 -0.62
CA ASP A 8 -21.37 9.51 0.30
C ASP A 8 -22.06 8.97 1.58
N ASP A 9 -22.40 7.68 1.62
CA ASP A 9 -23.11 7.04 2.73
C ASP A 9 -22.16 6.20 3.61
N PRO A 10 -21.80 6.64 4.82
CA PRO A 10 -20.89 5.91 5.70
C PRO A 10 -21.45 4.55 6.16
N TYR A 11 -22.75 4.31 6.03
CA TYR A 11 -23.45 3.10 6.46
C TYR A 11 -23.98 2.29 5.25
N ALA A 12 -23.42 2.47 4.06
CA ALA A 12 -23.91 1.87 2.82
C ALA A 12 -24.14 0.35 2.89
N LEU A 13 -23.26 -0.39 3.58
CA LEU A 13 -23.40 -1.84 3.74
C LEU A 13 -24.55 -2.22 4.69
N TYR A 14 -24.73 -1.44 5.77
CA TYR A 14 -25.84 -1.59 6.71
C TYR A 14 -27.18 -1.29 6.04
N HIS A 15 -27.27 -0.15 5.34
CA HIS A 15 -28.48 0.20 4.58
C HIS A 15 -28.76 -0.79 3.44
N TRP A 16 -27.72 -1.34 2.81
CA TRP A 16 -27.90 -2.41 1.82
C TRP A 16 -28.53 -3.65 2.42
N TRP A 17 -28.13 -4.04 3.64
CA TRP A 17 -28.74 -5.17 4.34
C TRP A 17 -30.22 -4.92 4.67
N LEU A 18 -30.57 -3.73 5.16
CA LEU A 18 -31.97 -3.36 5.43
C LEU A 18 -32.86 -3.53 4.20
N ARG A 19 -32.35 -3.21 3.00
CA ARG A 19 -33.09 -3.39 1.74
C ARG A 19 -33.37 -4.84 1.37
N GLN A 20 -32.72 -5.83 2.01
CA GLN A 20 -32.92 -7.25 1.73
C GLN A 20 -34.15 -7.84 2.43
N ILE A 21 -34.84 -7.07 3.28
CA ILE A 21 -35.96 -7.56 4.08
C ILE A 21 -37.07 -8.24 3.26
N GLY A 22 -37.32 -7.77 2.03
CA GLY A 22 -38.31 -8.35 1.13
C GLY A 22 -37.97 -9.73 0.58
N GLU A 23 -36.70 -10.16 0.66
CA GLU A 23 -36.25 -11.48 0.22
C GLU A 23 -36.37 -12.55 1.33
N ILE A 24 -36.70 -12.12 2.56
CA ILE A 24 -36.68 -12.99 3.74
C ILE A 24 -37.89 -13.92 3.77
N LYS A 25 -37.61 -15.23 3.86
CA LYS A 25 -38.63 -16.27 4.07
C LYS A 25 -38.79 -16.58 5.55
N GLY A 26 -39.92 -17.19 5.92
CA GLY A 26 -40.34 -17.37 7.30
C GLY A 26 -39.29 -17.94 8.28
N GLY A 27 -38.52 -18.94 7.85
CA GLY A 27 -37.49 -19.57 8.67
C GLY A 27 -36.25 -18.69 8.93
N HIS A 28 -36.13 -17.57 8.20
CA HIS A 28 -34.94 -16.72 8.19
C HIS A 28 -35.14 -15.35 8.85
N ARG A 29 -36.33 -15.08 9.42
CA ARG A 29 -36.69 -13.79 10.03
C ARG A 29 -35.78 -13.40 11.21
N TYR A 30 -35.54 -14.34 12.14
CA TYR A 30 -34.59 -14.10 13.24
C TYR A 30 -33.17 -13.85 12.71
N PHE A 31 -32.72 -14.66 11.75
CA PHE A 31 -31.38 -14.53 11.20
C PHE A 31 -31.16 -13.21 10.45
N PHE A 32 -32.22 -12.62 9.85
CA PHE A 32 -32.15 -11.26 9.32
C PHE A 32 -31.83 -10.24 10.41
N LEU A 33 -32.56 -10.28 11.53
CA LEU A 33 -32.33 -9.39 12.68
C LEU A 33 -30.92 -9.59 13.27
N MET A 34 -30.50 -10.85 13.42
CA MET A 34 -29.15 -11.15 13.91
C MET A 34 -28.07 -10.59 12.98
N CYS A 35 -28.19 -10.79 11.66
CA CYS A 35 -27.26 -10.22 10.69
C CYS A 35 -27.30 -8.68 10.66
N LEU A 36 -28.47 -8.07 10.88
CA LEU A 36 -28.61 -6.62 10.99
C LEU A 36 -27.78 -6.05 12.14
N ALA A 37 -27.76 -6.73 13.29
CA ALA A 37 -26.90 -6.35 14.42
C ALA A 37 -25.41 -6.48 14.09
N ILE A 38 -25.00 -7.55 13.41
CA ILE A 38 -23.62 -7.75 12.96
C ILE A 38 -23.20 -6.63 11.99
N TYR A 39 -24.05 -6.28 11.03
CA TYR A 39 -23.77 -5.20 10.07
C TYR A 39 -23.72 -3.84 10.75
N ALA A 40 -24.63 -3.56 11.69
CA ALA A 40 -24.59 -2.33 12.48
C ALA A 40 -23.26 -2.17 13.22
N TYR A 41 -22.80 -3.23 13.89
CA TYR A 41 -21.51 -3.21 14.57
C TYR A 41 -20.34 -2.97 13.60
N LYS A 42 -20.32 -3.70 12.47
CA LYS A 42 -19.29 -3.57 11.42
C LYS A 42 -19.25 -2.17 10.80
N CYS A 43 -20.39 -1.48 10.69
CA CYS A 43 -20.50 -0.15 10.12
C CYS A 43 -20.43 0.98 11.16
N GLY A 44 -20.35 0.67 12.45
CA GLY A 44 -20.34 1.68 13.52
C GLY A 44 -21.67 2.41 13.69
N VAL A 45 -22.79 1.75 13.36
CA VAL A 45 -24.14 2.27 13.63
C VAL A 45 -24.43 2.16 15.12
N SER A 46 -24.95 3.22 15.74
CA SER A 46 -25.21 3.20 17.18
C SER A 46 -26.22 2.12 17.58
N LYS A 47 -26.06 1.53 18.77
CA LYS A 47 -27.02 0.55 19.30
C LYS A 47 -28.43 1.12 19.44
N GLN A 48 -28.55 2.44 19.62
CA GLN A 48 -29.85 3.13 19.65
C GLN A 48 -30.51 3.13 18.27
N GLN A 49 -29.77 3.50 17.21
CA GLN A 49 -30.27 3.47 15.84
C GLN A 49 -30.64 2.04 15.42
N LEU A 50 -29.76 1.07 15.67
CA LEU A 50 -30.04 -0.34 15.40
C LEU A 50 -31.34 -0.82 16.05
N ARG A 51 -31.60 -0.43 17.32
CA ARG A 51 -32.84 -0.81 18.02
C ARG A 51 -34.09 -0.24 17.34
N GLN A 52 -34.01 0.98 16.80
CA GLN A 52 -35.11 1.59 16.07
C GLN A 52 -35.34 0.86 14.75
N ASP A 53 -34.28 0.66 13.97
CA ASP A 53 -34.35 -0.02 12.67
C ASP A 53 -34.80 -1.49 12.81
N MET A 54 -34.42 -2.18 13.89
CA MET A 54 -34.88 -3.53 14.20
C MET A 54 -36.38 -3.60 14.48
N LYS A 55 -36.96 -2.58 15.12
CA LYS A 55 -38.40 -2.53 15.38
C LYS A 55 -39.18 -2.33 14.09
N GLU A 56 -38.70 -1.43 13.24
CA GLU A 56 -39.30 -1.20 11.91
C GLU A 56 -39.21 -2.47 11.06
N ALA A 57 -38.04 -3.12 11.03
CA ALA A 57 -37.88 -4.40 10.34
C ALA A 57 -38.72 -5.52 10.95
N PHE A 58 -38.94 -5.51 12.27
CA PHE A 58 -39.74 -6.52 12.95
C PHE A 58 -41.19 -6.49 12.49
N ASP A 59 -41.79 -5.30 12.35
CA ASP A 59 -43.16 -5.15 11.88
C ASP A 59 -43.36 -5.78 10.48
N ASP A 60 -42.40 -5.57 9.58
CA ASP A 60 -42.40 -6.19 8.24
C ASP A 60 -42.20 -7.71 8.30
N LEU A 61 -41.25 -8.18 9.11
CA LEU A 61 -40.93 -9.60 9.23
C LEU A 61 -42.04 -10.41 9.89
N GLN A 62 -42.80 -9.81 10.81
CA GLN A 62 -43.96 -10.47 11.42
C GLN A 62 -45.03 -10.86 10.38
N MET A 63 -45.13 -10.11 9.29
CA MET A 63 -46.07 -10.40 8.20
C MET A 63 -45.65 -11.62 7.36
N VAL A 64 -44.38 -12.01 7.41
CA VAL A 64 -43.87 -13.19 6.71
C VAL A 64 -44.29 -14.46 7.46
N LYS A 65 -45.11 -15.29 6.80
CA LYS A 65 -45.69 -16.52 7.38
C LYS A 65 -44.63 -17.56 7.74
N HIS A 66 -44.74 -18.10 8.94
CA HIS A 66 -43.94 -19.22 9.45
C HIS A 66 -44.65 -19.86 10.64
N GLU A 67 -44.28 -21.10 11.00
CA GLU A 67 -44.86 -21.83 12.15
C GLU A 67 -44.57 -21.13 13.48
N ASN A 68 -43.30 -20.76 13.71
CA ASN A 68 -42.89 -20.03 14.91
C ASN A 68 -43.31 -18.56 14.81
N ALA A 69 -43.81 -17.95 15.88
CA ALA A 69 -44.04 -16.51 15.94
C ALA A 69 -42.72 -15.75 16.12
N LEU A 70 -42.61 -14.56 15.53
CA LEU A 70 -41.51 -13.63 15.81
C LEU A 70 -41.96 -12.67 16.94
N THR A 71 -41.14 -12.53 17.96
CA THR A 71 -41.45 -11.85 19.23
C THR A 71 -40.40 -10.80 19.59
N GLU A 72 -40.70 -9.90 20.53
CA GLU A 72 -39.71 -8.92 21.01
C GLU A 72 -38.46 -9.56 21.63
N GLU A 73 -38.60 -10.80 22.13
CA GLU A 73 -37.49 -11.58 22.64
C GLU A 73 -36.46 -11.92 21.54
N ASP A 74 -36.92 -12.10 20.30
CA ASP A 74 -36.05 -12.29 19.14
C ASP A 74 -35.22 -11.04 18.85
N ILE A 75 -35.79 -9.84 19.03
CA ILE A 75 -35.04 -8.57 18.94
C ILE A 75 -33.98 -8.53 20.05
N ARG A 76 -34.35 -8.89 21.28
CA ARG A 76 -33.42 -8.91 22.42
C ARG A 76 -32.25 -9.84 22.17
N SER A 77 -32.52 -11.07 21.72
CA SER A 77 -31.49 -12.06 21.37
C SER A 77 -30.63 -11.59 20.18
N ALA A 78 -31.23 -11.05 19.12
CA ALA A 78 -30.48 -10.55 17.98
C ALA A 78 -29.54 -9.38 18.35
N LEU A 79 -29.93 -8.52 19.30
CA LEU A 79 -29.08 -7.44 19.81
C LEU A 79 -27.83 -7.92 20.55
N GLU A 80 -27.76 -9.19 20.97
CA GLU A 80 -26.56 -9.80 21.54
C GLU A 80 -25.48 -10.00 20.49
N ALA A 81 -25.86 -10.10 19.20
CA ALA A 81 -24.92 -10.18 18.07
C ALA A 81 -24.29 -8.83 17.70
N TYR A 82 -24.66 -7.73 18.37
CA TYR A 82 -23.94 -6.44 18.30
C TYR A 82 -22.65 -6.52 19.13
N ASP A 83 -21.74 -7.40 18.71
CA ASP A 83 -20.48 -7.66 19.41
C ASP A 83 -19.34 -7.93 18.40
N LYS A 84 -18.10 -7.67 18.82
CA LYS A 84 -16.88 -7.92 18.06
C LYS A 84 -16.69 -9.40 17.73
N GLU A 85 -17.17 -10.31 18.57
CA GLU A 85 -17.02 -11.76 18.39
C GLU A 85 -17.63 -12.24 17.07
N TYR A 86 -18.70 -11.58 16.61
CA TYR A 86 -19.38 -11.90 15.35
C TYR A 86 -18.72 -11.28 14.11
N TYR A 87 -17.56 -10.62 14.26
CA TYR A 87 -16.86 -9.98 13.14
C TYR A 87 -16.43 -10.99 12.05
N ASN A 88 -16.11 -12.21 12.47
CA ASN A 88 -15.63 -13.30 11.62
C ASN A 88 -16.72 -13.93 10.73
N PHE A 89 -18.00 -13.56 10.90
CA PHE A 89 -19.07 -14.05 10.02
C PHE A 89 -18.76 -13.76 8.56
N THR A 90 -18.62 -14.84 7.79
CA THR A 90 -18.33 -14.78 6.37
C THR A 90 -19.59 -14.54 5.56
N ILE A 91 -19.42 -14.10 4.31
CA ILE A 91 -20.56 -14.02 3.36
C ILE A 91 -21.26 -15.38 3.25
N SER A 92 -20.49 -16.49 3.28
CA SER A 92 -21.06 -17.83 3.19
C SER A 92 -21.97 -18.17 4.38
N ASP A 93 -21.59 -17.74 5.58
CA ASP A 93 -22.39 -17.97 6.79
C ASP A 93 -23.68 -17.16 6.75
N ILE A 94 -23.60 -15.91 6.30
CA ILE A 94 -24.78 -15.04 6.14
C ILE A 94 -25.74 -15.64 5.11
N GLU A 95 -25.24 -16.04 3.94
CA GLU A 95 -26.06 -16.71 2.90
C GLU A 95 -26.73 -17.98 3.44
N ALA A 96 -25.98 -18.81 4.19
CA ALA A 96 -26.51 -20.05 4.75
C ALA A 96 -27.61 -19.83 5.80
N LEU A 97 -27.47 -18.78 6.63
CA LEU A 97 -28.45 -18.47 7.67
C LEU A 97 -29.70 -17.76 7.15
N THR A 98 -29.54 -16.91 6.14
CA THR A 98 -30.60 -15.97 5.72
C THR A 98 -31.27 -16.33 4.41
N ASP A 99 -30.69 -17.25 3.63
CA ASP A 99 -31.09 -17.57 2.25
C ASP A 99 -31.06 -16.35 1.31
N VAL A 100 -30.39 -15.26 1.72
CA VAL A 100 -30.17 -14.06 0.90
C VAL A 100 -28.88 -14.23 0.10
N ARG A 101 -28.99 -14.21 -1.22
CA ARG A 101 -27.81 -14.30 -2.11
C ARG A 101 -27.00 -13.00 -2.09
N ILE A 102 -25.70 -13.10 -1.84
CA ILE A 102 -24.79 -11.94 -1.88
C ILE A 102 -23.80 -12.09 -3.03
N GLU A 103 -23.89 -11.18 -4.00
CA GLU A 103 -22.93 -11.16 -5.10
C GLU A 103 -21.52 -10.79 -4.60
N ARG A 104 -20.57 -11.70 -4.83
CA ARG A 104 -19.18 -11.49 -4.45
C ARG A 104 -18.51 -10.52 -5.41
N ASN A 105 -17.97 -9.42 -4.90
CA ASN A 105 -17.19 -8.48 -5.70
C ASN A 105 -15.95 -9.20 -6.26
N LYS A 106 -15.93 -9.42 -7.58
CA LYS A 106 -14.77 -9.98 -8.28
C LYS A 106 -13.85 -8.83 -8.66
N ARG A 107 -12.63 -8.81 -8.08
CA ARG A 107 -11.51 -8.09 -8.70
C ARG A 107 -11.32 -8.66 -10.11
N ASN A 108 -10.78 -7.86 -11.04
CA ASN A 108 -10.72 -8.08 -12.51
C ASN A 108 -10.14 -9.42 -13.04
N GLY A 109 -10.03 -10.48 -12.25
CA GLY A 109 -9.62 -11.83 -12.61
C GLY A 109 -8.14 -11.96 -12.90
N ARG A 110 -7.41 -10.84 -12.99
CA ARG A 110 -6.01 -10.86 -13.38
C ARG A 110 -5.17 -11.45 -12.27
N SER A 111 -4.31 -12.37 -12.66
CA SER A 111 -3.26 -12.87 -11.79
C SER A 111 -2.37 -11.72 -11.31
N GLN A 112 -1.72 -11.87 -10.15
CA GLN A 112 -0.71 -10.92 -9.67
C GLN A 112 0.37 -10.67 -10.74
N LYS A 113 0.75 -11.72 -11.49
CA LYS A 113 1.72 -11.64 -12.58
C LYS A 113 1.29 -10.69 -13.69
N GLU A 114 0.03 -10.77 -14.14
CA GLU A 114 -0.50 -9.89 -15.17
C GLU A 114 -0.64 -8.44 -14.68
N HIS A 115 -1.04 -8.26 -13.43
CA HIS A 115 -1.10 -6.94 -12.81
C HIS A 115 0.28 -6.27 -12.78
N LEU A 116 1.30 -6.99 -12.30
CA LEU A 116 2.69 -6.50 -12.29
C LEU A 116 3.24 -6.27 -13.70
N LYS A 117 2.90 -7.11 -14.68
CA LYS A 117 3.30 -6.94 -16.07
C LYS A 117 2.79 -5.61 -16.62
N ARG A 118 1.50 -5.29 -16.39
CA ARG A 118 0.90 -4.02 -16.82
C ARG A 118 1.50 -2.83 -16.09
N ALA A 119 1.67 -2.92 -14.77
CA ALA A 119 2.27 -1.84 -13.98
C ALA A 119 3.70 -1.53 -14.46
N ARG A 120 4.50 -2.56 -14.76
CA ARG A 120 5.86 -2.39 -15.32
C ARG A 120 5.84 -1.80 -16.73
N ALA A 121 4.88 -2.20 -17.57
CA ALA A 121 4.75 -1.63 -18.92
C ALA A 121 4.42 -0.14 -18.87
N VAL A 122 3.48 0.27 -18.00
CA VAL A 122 3.17 1.69 -17.78
C VAL A 122 4.37 2.44 -17.21
N GLN A 123 5.07 1.86 -16.23
CA GLN A 123 6.29 2.46 -15.67
C GLN A 123 7.39 2.67 -16.72
N GLU A 124 7.53 1.75 -17.68
CA GLU A 124 8.52 1.91 -18.77
C GLU A 124 8.12 3.02 -19.75
N VAL A 125 6.82 3.24 -19.97
CA VAL A 125 6.33 4.37 -20.77
C VAL A 125 6.60 5.69 -20.05
N ASP A 126 6.29 5.77 -18.74
CA ASP A 126 6.47 6.98 -17.94
C ASP A 126 7.96 7.29 -17.68
N TYR A 127 8.79 6.24 -17.54
CA TYR A 127 10.20 6.33 -17.16
C TYR A 127 11.06 5.41 -18.03
N PRO A 128 11.22 5.73 -19.32
CA PRO A 128 11.95 4.90 -20.27
C PRO A 128 13.40 4.68 -19.83
N GLY A 129 13.92 3.47 -20.02
CA GLY A 129 15.29 3.10 -19.62
C GLY A 129 15.51 3.07 -18.09
N GLY A 130 14.43 3.09 -17.30
CA GLY A 130 14.48 3.04 -15.85
C GLY A 130 15.02 4.32 -15.20
N THR A 131 14.80 5.48 -15.82
CA THR A 131 15.22 6.81 -15.32
C THR A 131 14.79 7.06 -13.87
N TRP A 132 13.63 6.54 -13.45
CA TRP A 132 13.16 6.61 -12.07
C TRP A 132 14.13 6.01 -11.04
N ARG A 133 14.92 4.99 -11.41
CA ARG A 133 15.95 4.38 -10.53
C ARG A 133 17.28 5.13 -10.56
N ARG A 134 17.51 5.92 -11.61
CA ARG A 134 18.77 6.62 -11.86
C ARG A 134 18.77 8.06 -11.35
N LYS A 135 17.66 8.54 -10.78
CA LYS A 135 17.52 9.89 -10.25
C LYS A 135 18.59 10.16 -9.18
N GLY A 136 19.43 11.17 -9.40
CA GLY A 136 20.54 11.55 -8.51
C GLY A 136 21.75 10.62 -8.52
N ALA A 137 21.78 9.59 -9.38
CA ALA A 137 22.92 8.68 -9.47
C ALA A 137 24.15 9.34 -10.11
N GLU A 138 23.94 10.12 -11.18
CA GLU A 138 25.01 10.87 -11.86
C GLU A 138 25.60 11.97 -10.98
N GLU A 139 24.77 12.69 -10.22
CA GLU A 139 25.22 13.72 -9.26
C GLU A 139 26.15 13.12 -8.19
N LYS A 140 25.73 12.00 -7.58
CA LYS A 140 26.54 11.29 -6.59
C LYS A 140 27.83 10.72 -7.20
N LYS A 141 27.78 10.25 -8.44
CA LYS A 141 28.96 9.79 -9.18
C LYS A 141 29.94 10.94 -9.42
N ALA A 142 29.46 12.08 -9.88
CA ALA A 142 30.26 13.28 -10.12
C ALA A 142 30.89 13.80 -8.82
N GLN A 143 30.12 13.81 -7.73
CA GLN A 143 30.61 14.24 -6.41
C GLN A 143 31.75 13.35 -5.89
N VAL A 144 31.61 12.02 -5.99
CA VAL A 144 32.68 11.08 -5.61
C VAL A 144 33.92 11.27 -6.49
N TYR A 145 33.73 11.47 -7.79
CA TYR A 145 34.83 11.68 -8.72
C TYR A 145 35.60 12.99 -8.44
N ALA A 146 34.89 14.11 -8.26
CA ALA A 146 35.48 15.41 -7.96
C ALA A 146 36.27 15.38 -6.65
N TRP A 147 35.69 14.83 -5.58
CA TRP A 147 36.38 14.68 -4.30
C TRP A 147 37.68 13.88 -4.45
N ARG A 148 37.69 12.82 -5.29
CA ARG A 148 38.89 12.02 -5.51
C ARG A 148 39.99 12.75 -6.29
N GLN A 149 39.63 13.73 -7.14
CA GLN A 149 40.63 14.57 -7.81
C GLN A 149 41.29 15.55 -6.84
N GLU A 150 40.52 16.11 -5.90
CA GLU A 150 41.01 17.03 -4.87
C GLU A 150 41.82 16.29 -3.78
N HIS A 151 41.50 15.02 -3.53
CA HIS A 151 42.11 14.18 -2.50
C HIS A 151 42.74 12.89 -3.09
N PRO A 152 43.87 12.99 -3.82
CA PRO A 152 44.46 11.84 -4.52
C PRO A 152 44.92 10.71 -3.58
N GLU A 153 45.30 11.03 -2.34
CA GLU A 153 45.68 10.05 -1.29
C GLU A 153 44.50 9.70 -0.35
N GLY A 154 43.31 10.25 -0.60
CA GLY A 154 42.13 10.10 0.25
C GLY A 154 41.53 8.69 0.20
N ARG A 155 41.05 8.18 1.34
CA ARG A 155 40.39 6.87 1.43
C ARG A 155 38.88 7.03 1.32
N LYS A 156 38.18 5.93 0.98
CA LYS A 156 36.70 5.86 0.91
C LYS A 156 36.02 6.35 2.19
N ALA A 157 36.63 6.10 3.35
CA ALA A 157 36.12 6.54 4.64
C ALA A 157 36.21 8.06 4.82
N ASP A 158 37.21 8.71 4.22
CA ASP A 158 37.41 10.16 4.31
C ASP A 158 36.39 10.86 3.41
N CYS A 159 36.20 10.34 2.20
CA CYS A 159 35.14 10.79 1.30
C CYS A 159 33.75 10.72 1.94
N HIS A 160 33.46 9.69 2.74
CA HIS A 160 32.20 9.60 3.48
C HIS A 160 32.06 10.72 4.52
N ARG A 161 33.11 11.00 5.29
CA ARG A 161 33.09 12.05 6.32
C ARG A 161 32.90 13.44 5.70
N ASP A 162 33.51 13.67 4.54
CA ASP A 162 33.49 15.00 3.90
C ASP A 162 32.23 15.23 3.05
N THR A 163 31.75 14.21 2.34
CA THR A 163 30.61 14.34 1.41
C THR A 163 29.26 13.93 1.99
N GLY A 164 29.25 13.21 3.13
CA GLY A 164 28.05 12.63 3.72
C GLY A 164 27.39 11.52 2.89
N LEU A 165 28.00 11.11 1.77
CA LEU A 165 27.46 10.07 0.89
C LEU A 165 27.47 8.70 1.56
N ASP A 166 26.45 7.89 1.31
CA ASP A 166 26.39 6.51 1.82
C ASP A 166 27.64 5.71 1.40
N PRO A 167 28.29 4.97 2.30
CA PRO A 167 29.50 4.21 1.99
C PRO A 167 29.36 3.21 0.83
N LYS A 168 28.17 2.66 0.59
CA LYS A 168 27.91 1.78 -0.57
C LYS A 168 27.88 2.58 -1.87
N THR A 169 27.37 3.81 -1.85
CA THR A 169 27.41 4.72 -3.00
C THR A 169 28.84 5.10 -3.36
N ILE A 170 29.64 5.47 -2.35
CA ILE A 170 31.07 5.78 -2.55
C ILE A 170 31.80 4.56 -3.11
N ARG A 171 31.61 3.38 -2.51
CA ARG A 171 32.23 2.14 -2.99
C ARG A 171 31.83 1.81 -4.43
N LYS A 172 30.58 2.05 -4.80
CA LYS A 172 30.06 1.82 -6.16
C LYS A 172 30.75 2.71 -7.20
N TRP A 173 31.01 3.97 -6.87
CA TRP A 173 31.48 4.97 -7.84
C TRP A 173 32.97 5.31 -7.75
N TRP A 174 33.69 4.82 -6.74
CA TRP A 174 35.08 5.17 -6.44
C TRP A 174 36.06 5.10 -7.63
N ASP A 175 35.91 4.06 -8.44
CA ASP A 175 36.78 3.76 -9.59
C ASP A 175 36.13 4.15 -10.93
N THR A 176 34.95 4.79 -10.89
CA THR A 176 34.22 5.14 -12.11
C THR A 176 34.58 6.54 -12.57
N VAL A 177 34.98 6.68 -13.83
CA VAL A 177 35.18 7.97 -14.48
C VAL A 177 33.85 8.39 -15.14
N PRO A 178 33.35 9.62 -14.93
CA PRO A 178 32.24 10.17 -15.70
C PRO A 178 32.56 10.14 -17.21
N GLU A 179 31.59 9.74 -18.04
CA GLU A 179 31.77 9.69 -19.50
C GLU A 179 32.05 11.11 -20.02
N GLY A 180 33.13 11.28 -20.80
CA GLY A 180 33.59 12.57 -21.33
C GLY A 180 34.87 13.15 -20.69
N HIS A 181 35.42 12.55 -19.63
CA HIS A 181 36.72 12.96 -19.06
C HIS A 181 37.86 12.09 -19.61
N ILE A 182 38.63 12.64 -20.57
CA ILE A 182 39.90 12.02 -21.04
C ILE A 182 40.97 12.31 -19.97
N THR A 183 41.39 11.31 -19.21
CA THR A 183 42.57 11.45 -18.35
C THR A 183 43.83 11.10 -19.17
N VAL A 184 44.50 12.12 -19.71
CA VAL A 184 45.86 11.94 -20.25
C VAL A 184 46.81 11.85 -19.06
N LYS A 185 47.33 10.66 -18.76
CA LYS A 185 48.47 10.52 -17.85
C LYS A 185 49.71 11.08 -18.55
N ILE A 186 49.94 12.39 -18.43
CA ILE A 186 51.21 12.99 -18.85
C ILE A 186 52.27 12.50 -17.86
N ARG A 187 53.05 11.48 -18.23
CA ARG A 187 54.35 11.25 -17.61
C ARG A 187 55.27 12.33 -18.16
N PRO A 188 55.87 13.20 -17.33
CA PRO A 188 56.87 14.13 -17.82
C PRO A 188 57.99 13.33 -18.50
N SER A 189 58.42 13.81 -19.66
CA SER A 189 59.56 13.22 -20.37
C SER A 189 60.79 13.23 -19.47
N GLN A 190 61.63 12.20 -19.58
CA GLN A 190 62.88 12.09 -18.82
C GLN A 190 63.72 13.37 -18.94
N ALA A 191 63.70 14.03 -20.11
CA ALA A 191 64.41 15.29 -20.32
C ALA A 191 63.90 16.45 -19.45
N LEU A 192 62.60 16.48 -19.14
CA LEU A 192 62.01 17.49 -18.25
C LEU A 192 62.35 17.20 -16.79
N SER A 193 62.38 15.92 -16.41
CA SER A 193 62.83 15.48 -15.08
C SER A 193 64.31 15.79 -14.87
N ASP A 194 65.15 15.55 -15.87
CA ASP A 194 66.58 15.80 -15.82
C ASP A 194 66.89 17.31 -15.74
N LEU A 195 66.13 18.16 -16.45
CA LEU A 195 66.21 19.63 -16.36
C LEU A 195 65.86 20.17 -14.97
N LEU A 196 64.83 19.63 -14.32
CA LEU A 196 64.44 20.05 -12.97
C LEU A 196 65.49 19.63 -11.93
N VAL A 197 66.11 18.47 -12.10
CA VAL A 197 67.22 18.01 -11.23
C VAL A 197 68.47 18.87 -11.43
N GLU A 198 68.76 19.28 -12.67
CA GLU A 198 69.85 20.20 -13.00
C GLU A 198 69.63 21.60 -12.41
N GLU A 199 68.42 22.15 -12.46
CA GLU A 199 68.10 23.44 -11.84
C GLU A 199 68.22 23.38 -10.32
N PHE A 200 67.77 22.30 -9.68
CA PHE A 200 67.91 22.12 -8.24
C PHE A 200 69.38 22.02 -7.78
N LYS A 201 70.27 21.46 -8.60
CA LYS A 201 71.71 21.40 -8.30
C LYS A 201 72.44 22.72 -8.47
N LYS A 202 71.92 23.66 -9.26
CA LYS A 202 72.52 24.99 -9.46
C LYS A 202 72.20 25.99 -8.35
N GLY A 203 71.31 25.64 -7.42
CA GLY A 203 70.93 26.46 -6.26
C GLY A 203 71.55 26.05 -4.93
N LEU A 204 72.55 25.16 -4.92
CA LEU A 204 73.30 24.69 -3.74
C LEU A 204 74.79 25.03 -3.86
#